data_AF-A0A2V7DBL9-F1
#
_entry.id   AF-A0A2V7DBL9-F1
#
_cell.length_a   1.000
_cell.length_b   1.000
_cell.length_c   1.000
_cell.angle_alpha   90.00
_cell.angle_beta   90.00
_cell.angle_gamma   90.00
#
_symmetry.space_group_name_H-M   'P 1'
#
loop_
_entity.id
_entity.type
_entity.pdbx_description
1 polymer ?
#
loop_
_entity_poly.entity_id
_entity_poly.type
_entity_poly.pdbx_seq_one_letter_code
_entity_poly.pdbx_strand_id
1 'polypeptide(L)'
;MTPERFAKGMTFDDYLKFIGSPENLRREGFDIRRFSLAKPRVDWSGYLRERHAKARLSDEQAAAIKWLATQPGGPAKVLVIAEDWSSDCRRDLPYLARLAEAGGLELRIFNRDTETMLRQGLPEPGSHPNADLVLEYANEKNGQKFATVPVAVFFTRDFAELYRYVEYPTIYHKDRVLGALRKARPGETDEQTKGRGGREIATLLESPFFDVWAHAGVAEIISALHERLVTA
;
A
#
# COMPACT_ATOMS: atom_id res chain seq x y z
N MET A 1 9.27 -16.69 4.65
CA MET A 1 10.16 -15.51 4.72
C MET A 1 11.41 -15.87 5.54
N THR A 2 12.61 -15.42 5.15
CA THR A 2 13.85 -15.61 5.95
C THR A 2 14.40 -14.26 6.43
N PRO A 3 15.25 -14.23 7.48
CA PRO A 3 15.92 -13.00 7.94
C PRO A 3 16.68 -12.28 6.82
N GLU A 4 17.44 -13.02 6.02
CA GLU A 4 18.28 -12.49 4.93
C GLU A 4 17.41 -11.90 3.82
N ARG A 5 16.29 -12.55 3.48
CA ARG A 5 15.35 -12.05 2.47
C ARG A 5 14.65 -10.78 2.93
N PHE A 6 14.27 -10.72 4.20
CA PHE A 6 13.60 -9.56 4.81
C PHE A 6 14.53 -8.35 4.88
N ALA A 7 15.79 -8.54 5.27
CA ALA A 7 16.79 -7.49 5.37
C ALA A 7 17.11 -6.78 4.04
N LYS A 8 16.79 -7.39 2.89
CA LYS A 8 16.94 -6.77 1.56
C LYS A 8 15.92 -5.65 1.29
N GLY A 9 14.87 -5.54 2.09
CA GLY A 9 13.85 -4.50 1.91
C GLY A 9 14.34 -3.15 2.41
N MET A 10 13.82 -2.09 1.79
CA MET A 10 14.13 -0.72 2.18
C MET A 10 13.48 -0.40 3.51
N THR A 11 14.13 0.42 4.35
CA THR A 11 13.43 1.14 5.41
C THR A 11 12.44 2.13 4.79
N PHE A 12 11.54 2.70 5.59
CA PHE A 12 10.65 3.76 5.10
C PHE A 12 11.42 4.98 4.55
N ASP A 13 12.50 5.40 5.24
CA ASP A 13 13.32 6.52 4.81
C ASP A 13 14.10 6.23 3.52
N ASP A 14 14.62 5.01 3.38
CA ASP A 14 15.31 4.61 2.15
C ASP A 14 14.34 4.48 0.98
N TYR A 15 13.10 4.02 1.24
CA TYR A 15 12.05 4.03 0.24
C TYR A 15 11.70 5.45 -0.20
N LEU A 16 11.58 6.42 0.72
CA LEU A 16 11.35 7.83 0.38
C LEU A 16 12.47 8.43 -0.48
N LYS A 17 13.74 8.08 -0.21
CA LYS A 17 14.88 8.48 -1.05
C LYS A 17 14.80 7.82 -2.43
N PHE A 18 14.50 6.53 -2.47
CA PHE A 18 14.41 5.76 -3.70
C PHE A 18 13.32 6.31 -4.63
N ILE A 19 12.12 6.59 -4.12
CA ILE A 19 11.00 6.97 -5.00
C ILE A 19 11.19 8.35 -5.66
N GLY A 20 11.96 9.24 -5.03
CA GLY A 20 12.36 10.54 -5.60
C GLY A 20 13.66 10.49 -6.41
N SER A 21 14.28 9.33 -6.55
CA SER A 21 15.55 9.19 -7.28
C SER A 21 15.35 9.25 -8.80
N PRO A 22 16.36 9.70 -9.57
CA PRO A 22 16.32 9.63 -11.03
C PRO A 22 16.12 8.20 -11.56
N GLU A 23 16.55 7.19 -10.80
CA GLU A 23 16.30 5.78 -11.13
C GLU A 23 14.80 5.47 -11.10
N ASN A 24 14.12 5.75 -9.99
CA ASN A 24 12.69 5.46 -9.90
C ASN A 24 11.86 6.30 -10.88
N LEU A 25 12.18 7.59 -11.04
CA LEU A 25 11.41 8.50 -11.87
C LEU A 25 11.42 8.14 -13.37
N ARG A 26 12.41 7.37 -13.85
CA ARG A 26 12.47 6.88 -15.24
C ARG A 26 11.55 5.69 -15.52
N ARG A 27 11.16 4.94 -14.49
CA ARG A 27 10.28 3.77 -14.60
C ARG A 27 8.89 4.20 -15.06
N GLU A 28 8.08 3.25 -15.55
CA GLU A 28 6.66 3.47 -15.83
C GLU A 28 5.85 3.48 -14.54
N GLY A 29 4.85 4.36 -14.45
CA GLY A 29 3.84 4.31 -13.41
C GLY A 29 2.46 4.68 -13.93
N PHE A 30 1.55 4.95 -13.02
CA PHE A 30 0.17 5.34 -13.33
C PHE A 30 -0.19 6.66 -12.63
N ASP A 31 -0.77 7.60 -13.38
CA ASP A 31 -1.40 8.78 -12.80
C ASP A 31 -2.92 8.54 -12.71
N ILE A 32 -3.38 8.22 -11.51
CA ILE A 32 -4.82 7.96 -11.23
C ILE A 32 -5.72 9.15 -11.58
N ARG A 33 -5.21 10.38 -11.53
CA ARG A 33 -5.96 11.60 -11.88
C ARG A 33 -6.18 11.70 -13.39
N ARG A 34 -5.21 11.24 -14.18
CA ARG A 34 -5.35 11.17 -15.64
C ARG A 34 -5.93 9.84 -16.13
N PHE A 35 -5.97 8.87 -15.22
CA PHE A 35 -6.27 7.47 -15.49
C PHE A 35 -5.45 6.93 -16.67
N SER A 36 -4.15 7.21 -16.65
CA SER A 36 -3.22 6.87 -17.73
C SER A 36 -1.85 6.47 -17.20
N LEU A 37 -1.09 5.75 -18.03
CA LEU A 37 0.33 5.53 -17.78
C LEU A 37 1.07 6.88 -17.73
N ALA A 38 2.12 6.92 -16.91
CA ALA A 38 3.01 8.06 -16.76
C ALA A 38 4.46 7.58 -16.98
N LYS A 39 5.15 8.22 -17.93
CA LYS A 39 6.58 8.06 -18.20
C LYS A 39 7.15 9.42 -18.65
N PRO A 40 8.03 10.08 -17.89
CA PRO A 40 8.52 9.68 -16.56
C PRO A 40 7.40 9.59 -15.51
N ARG A 41 7.65 8.85 -14.42
CA ARG A 41 6.76 8.81 -13.25
C ARG A 41 6.56 10.20 -12.67
N VAL A 42 5.39 10.43 -12.09
CA VAL A 42 5.15 11.60 -11.24
C VAL A 42 5.95 11.43 -9.96
N ASP A 43 6.72 12.44 -9.58
CA ASP A 43 7.44 12.43 -8.30
C ASP A 43 6.47 12.60 -7.13
N TRP A 44 6.23 11.50 -6.41
CA TRP A 44 5.39 11.47 -5.20
C TRP A 44 6.20 11.53 -3.90
N SER A 45 7.53 11.68 -3.95
CA SER A 45 8.39 11.64 -2.76
C SER A 45 8.06 12.73 -1.76
N GLY A 46 7.85 13.97 -2.24
CA GLY A 46 7.44 15.11 -1.41
C GLY A 46 6.06 14.89 -0.77
N TYR A 47 5.10 14.45 -1.58
CA TYR A 47 3.74 14.14 -1.12
C TYR A 47 3.76 13.04 -0.03
N LEU A 48 4.47 11.93 -0.26
CA LEU A 48 4.50 10.82 0.68
C LEU A 48 5.20 11.20 2.00
N ARG A 49 6.25 12.04 1.93
CA ARG A 49 6.91 12.61 3.12
C ARG A 49 5.95 13.48 3.93
N GLU A 50 5.20 14.36 3.28
CA GLU A 50 4.20 15.19 3.95
C GLU A 50 3.08 14.36 4.57
N ARG A 51 2.58 13.35 3.84
CA ARG A 51 1.58 12.41 4.35
C ARG A 51 2.08 11.65 5.57
N HIS A 52 3.32 11.14 5.57
CA HIS A 52 3.92 10.51 6.75
C HIS A 52 4.05 11.47 7.92
N ALA A 53 4.44 12.72 7.67
CA ALA A 53 4.53 13.75 8.70
C ALA A 53 3.17 14.05 9.35
N LYS A 54 2.06 13.92 8.61
CA LYS A 54 0.68 14.14 9.09
C LYS A 54 -0.02 12.89 9.62
N ALA A 55 0.38 11.69 9.18
CA ALA A 55 -0.24 10.44 9.60
C ALA A 55 -0.15 10.27 11.13
N ARG A 56 -1.29 10.06 11.76
CA ARG A 56 -1.42 9.82 13.20
C ARG A 56 -2.28 8.59 13.41
N LEU A 57 -1.88 7.71 14.32
CA LEU A 57 -2.76 6.68 14.86
C LEU A 57 -3.68 7.33 15.91
N SER A 58 -4.85 6.74 16.14
CA SER A 58 -5.58 7.03 17.39
C SER A 58 -4.82 6.45 18.59
N ASP A 59 -5.12 6.93 19.79
CA ASP A 59 -4.51 6.43 21.01
C ASP A 59 -4.81 4.94 21.20
N GLU A 60 -6.02 4.50 20.86
CA GLU A 60 -6.44 3.09 20.92
C GLU A 60 -5.67 2.23 19.92
N GLN A 61 -5.47 2.72 18.68
CA GLN A 61 -4.69 2.02 17.67
C GLN A 61 -3.22 1.85 18.10
N ALA A 62 -2.63 2.92 18.65
CA ALA A 62 -1.26 2.89 19.16
C ALA A 62 -1.12 1.98 20.39
N ALA A 63 -2.09 2.01 21.31
CA ALA A 63 -2.09 1.14 22.49
C ALA A 63 -2.27 -0.34 22.09
N ALA A 64 -3.17 -0.63 21.16
CA ALA A 64 -3.44 -1.99 20.72
C ALA A 64 -2.22 -2.62 20.04
N ILE A 65 -1.54 -1.93 19.11
CA ILE A 65 -0.36 -2.52 18.47
C ILE A 65 0.81 -2.73 19.46
N LYS A 66 0.99 -1.82 20.43
CA LYS A 66 1.98 -1.98 21.50
C LYS A 66 1.68 -3.23 22.32
N TRP A 67 0.43 -3.40 22.74
CA TRP A 67 0.02 -4.56 23.51
C TRP A 67 0.17 -5.86 22.71
N LEU A 68 -0.23 -5.86 21.43
CA LEU A 68 -0.07 -7.03 20.55
C LEU A 68 1.41 -7.44 20.43
N ALA A 69 2.31 -6.48 20.22
CA ALA A 69 3.74 -6.75 20.05
C ALA A 69 4.42 -7.34 21.31
N THR A 70 3.86 -7.13 22.51
CA THR A 70 4.39 -7.74 23.74
C THR A 70 3.87 -9.16 23.99
N GLN A 71 2.87 -9.63 23.25
CA GLN A 71 2.34 -10.97 23.47
C GLN A 71 3.32 -12.06 22.97
N PRO A 72 3.34 -13.24 23.60
CA PRO A 72 4.00 -14.41 23.02
C PRO A 72 3.45 -14.69 21.62
N GLY A 73 4.34 -14.81 20.63
CA GLY A 73 3.92 -14.95 19.24
C GLY A 73 3.32 -13.69 18.60
N GLY A 74 3.46 -12.53 19.27
CA GLY A 74 3.01 -11.22 18.77
C GLY A 74 3.74 -10.76 17.51
N PRO A 75 3.19 -9.75 16.80
CA PRO A 75 3.82 -9.18 15.62
C PRO A 75 5.12 -8.45 16.00
N ALA A 76 6.17 -8.70 15.23
CA ALA A 76 7.48 -8.08 15.40
C ALA A 76 8.04 -7.50 14.09
N LYS A 77 7.51 -7.91 12.94
CA LYS A 77 8.02 -7.52 11.62
C LYS A 77 6.89 -7.29 10.64
N VAL A 78 7.08 -6.34 9.74
CA VAL A 78 6.16 -6.03 8.64
C VAL A 78 6.93 -5.97 7.33
N LEU A 79 6.54 -6.81 6.37
CA LEU A 79 6.95 -6.65 4.98
C LEU A 79 5.88 -5.88 4.24
N VAL A 80 6.25 -4.89 3.43
CA VAL A 80 5.30 -4.20 2.54
C VAL A 80 5.76 -4.28 1.09
N ILE A 81 4.91 -4.79 0.21
CA ILE A 81 5.07 -4.67 -1.24
C ILE A 81 4.36 -3.39 -1.68
N ALA A 82 5.07 -2.44 -2.27
CA ALA A 82 4.53 -1.11 -2.58
C ALA A 82 5.04 -0.55 -3.92
N GLU A 83 4.28 0.41 -4.46
CA GLU A 83 4.68 1.26 -5.59
C GLU A 83 4.14 2.67 -5.40
N ASP A 84 4.98 3.69 -5.59
CA ASP A 84 4.66 5.09 -5.32
C ASP A 84 3.55 5.66 -6.23
N TRP A 85 3.39 5.10 -7.43
CA TRP A 85 2.30 5.49 -8.33
C TRP A 85 0.91 5.09 -7.80
N SER A 86 0.82 4.03 -6.99
CA SER A 86 -0.45 3.56 -6.44
C SER A 86 -0.97 4.56 -5.43
N SER A 87 -2.21 5.02 -5.62
CA SER A 87 -2.88 5.84 -4.61
C SER A 87 -3.06 5.09 -3.30
N ASP A 88 -3.27 3.77 -3.34
CA ASP A 88 -3.45 2.98 -2.13
C ASP A 88 -2.15 2.87 -1.32
N CYS A 89 -1.01 2.72 -2.00
CA CYS A 89 0.30 2.76 -1.33
C CYS A 89 0.53 4.12 -0.67
N ARG A 90 0.17 5.20 -1.36
CA ARG A 90 0.25 6.57 -0.83
C ARG A 90 -0.73 6.83 0.32
N ARG A 91 -1.81 6.06 0.42
CA ARG A 91 -2.75 6.09 1.54
C ARG A 91 -2.18 5.38 2.76
N ASP A 92 -1.83 4.10 2.58
CA ASP A 92 -1.65 3.18 3.70
C ASP A 92 -0.20 3.09 4.18
N LEU A 93 0.78 3.22 3.29
CA LEU A 93 2.19 3.06 3.66
C LEU A 93 2.63 4.03 4.76
N PRO A 94 2.21 5.32 4.77
CA PRO A 94 2.46 6.21 5.90
C PRO A 94 1.88 5.70 7.23
N TYR A 95 0.69 5.12 7.21
CA TYR A 95 0.03 4.60 8.40
C TYR A 95 0.62 3.27 8.87
N LEU A 96 1.04 2.40 7.94
CA LEU A 96 1.80 1.19 8.24
C LEU A 96 3.15 1.51 8.88
N ALA A 97 3.83 2.56 8.42
CA ALA A 97 5.05 3.06 9.06
C ALA A 97 4.78 3.52 10.50
N ARG A 98 3.72 4.33 10.74
CA ARG A 98 3.32 4.72 12.10
C ARG A 98 2.94 3.54 12.99
N LEU A 99 2.25 2.56 12.44
CA LEU A 99 1.87 1.34 13.14
C LEU A 99 3.11 0.55 13.58
N ALA A 100 4.08 0.40 12.68
CA ALA A 100 5.34 -0.26 12.97
C ALA A 100 6.16 0.50 14.03
N GLU A 101 6.29 1.83 13.89
CA GLU A 101 6.94 2.69 14.88
C GLU A 101 6.30 2.56 16.26
N ALA A 102 4.97 2.64 16.33
CA ALA A 102 4.24 2.60 17.60
C ALA A 102 4.40 1.25 18.32
N GLY A 103 4.36 0.14 17.59
CA GLY A 103 4.51 -1.20 18.17
C GLY A 103 5.96 -1.68 18.30
N GLY A 104 6.95 -0.94 17.78
CA GLY A 104 8.34 -1.40 17.73
C GLY A 104 8.57 -2.55 16.74
N LEU A 105 7.82 -2.61 15.64
CA LEU A 105 7.97 -3.61 14.60
C LEU A 105 9.03 -3.14 13.60
N GLU A 106 9.84 -4.07 13.10
CA GLU A 106 10.73 -3.77 11.97
C GLU A 106 9.93 -3.75 10.66
N LEU A 107 10.01 -2.65 9.90
CA LEU A 107 9.31 -2.50 8.62
C LEU A 107 10.29 -2.51 7.44
N ARG A 108 9.98 -3.33 6.41
CA ARG A 108 10.78 -3.48 5.18
C ARG A 108 9.91 -3.39 3.94
N ILE A 109 10.29 -2.53 2.99
CA ILE A 109 9.51 -2.24 1.78
C ILE A 109 10.21 -2.82 0.55
N PHE A 110 9.42 -3.45 -0.32
CA PHE A 110 9.85 -4.04 -1.58
C PHE A 110 9.03 -3.46 -2.73
N ASN A 111 9.72 -3.08 -3.81
CA ASN A 111 9.04 -2.67 -5.04
C ASN A 111 8.41 -3.89 -5.73
N ARG A 112 7.22 -3.68 -6.31
CA ARG A 112 6.51 -4.69 -7.08
C ARG A 112 6.95 -4.73 -8.53
N ASP A 113 7.09 -3.57 -9.15
CA ASP A 113 7.42 -3.41 -10.56
C ASP A 113 8.95 -3.35 -10.79
N THR A 114 9.34 -3.32 -12.05
CA THR A 114 10.70 -2.96 -12.51
C THR A 114 10.61 -1.69 -13.37
N GLU A 115 11.30 -1.63 -14.50
CA GLU A 115 11.22 -0.51 -15.46
C GLU A 115 9.81 -0.32 -16.02
N THR A 116 9.10 -1.42 -16.28
CA THR A 116 7.73 -1.41 -16.80
C THR A 116 6.71 -1.72 -15.71
N MET A 117 5.56 -1.06 -15.76
CA MET A 117 4.47 -1.32 -14.84
C MET A 117 3.80 -2.66 -15.18
N LEU A 118 3.68 -3.56 -14.20
CA LEU A 118 2.90 -4.78 -14.37
C LEU A 118 1.40 -4.41 -14.38
N ARG A 119 0.81 -4.43 -15.58
CA ARG A 119 -0.58 -3.97 -15.78
C ARG A 119 -1.63 -5.04 -15.50
N GLN A 120 -1.30 -6.31 -15.73
CA GLN A 120 -2.23 -7.42 -15.65
C GLN A 120 -1.50 -8.69 -15.18
N GLY A 121 -2.23 -9.55 -14.47
CA GLY A 121 -1.73 -10.85 -14.02
C GLY A 121 -0.61 -10.75 -12.97
N LEU A 122 0.34 -11.69 -13.07
CA LEU A 122 1.47 -11.88 -12.19
C LEU A 122 2.78 -11.82 -12.99
N PRO A 123 3.91 -11.46 -12.35
CA PRO A 123 5.20 -11.53 -13.02
C PRO A 123 5.61 -12.99 -13.26
N GLU A 124 6.41 -13.23 -14.29
CA GLU A 124 7.03 -14.56 -14.48
C GLU A 124 7.97 -14.88 -13.31
N PRO A 125 8.02 -16.13 -12.83
CA PRO A 125 8.94 -16.53 -11.77
C PRO A 125 10.39 -16.15 -12.09
N GLY A 126 11.05 -15.46 -11.16
CA GLY A 126 12.45 -15.04 -11.32
C GLY A 126 12.69 -13.87 -12.30
N SER A 127 11.64 -13.30 -12.89
CA SER A 127 11.77 -12.17 -13.84
C SER A 127 12.38 -10.91 -13.23
N HIS A 128 12.30 -10.74 -11.91
CA HIS A 128 12.96 -9.66 -11.18
C HIS A 128 13.19 -10.05 -9.71
N PRO A 129 14.01 -9.29 -8.95
CA PRO A 129 14.42 -9.67 -7.59
C PRO A 129 13.29 -9.83 -6.55
N ASN A 130 12.07 -9.36 -6.85
CA ASN A 130 10.90 -9.44 -5.97
C ASN A 130 9.74 -10.24 -6.58
N ALA A 131 9.92 -10.90 -7.73
CA ALA A 131 8.86 -11.66 -8.38
C ALA A 131 8.33 -12.78 -7.46
N ASP A 132 9.22 -13.37 -6.66
CA ASP A 132 8.91 -14.35 -5.62
C ASP A 132 7.84 -13.84 -4.64
N LEU A 133 8.03 -12.62 -4.11
CA LEU A 133 7.11 -12.02 -3.16
C LEU A 133 5.78 -11.66 -3.81
N VAL A 134 5.81 -11.13 -5.04
CA VAL A 134 4.59 -10.75 -5.77
C VAL A 134 3.73 -11.97 -6.09
N LEU A 135 4.36 -13.11 -6.41
CA LEU A 135 3.68 -14.39 -6.64
C LEU A 135 3.08 -14.96 -5.35
N GLU A 136 3.85 -15.01 -4.27
CA GLU A 136 3.44 -15.56 -2.97
C GLU A 136 2.27 -14.78 -2.36
N TYR A 137 2.29 -13.45 -2.51
CA TYR A 137 1.32 -12.54 -1.93
C TYR A 137 0.31 -11.98 -2.96
N ALA A 138 0.13 -12.70 -4.07
CA ALA A 138 -0.87 -12.36 -5.07
C ALA A 138 -2.29 -12.29 -4.46
N ASN A 139 -3.02 -11.25 -4.82
CA ASN A 139 -4.42 -11.10 -4.43
C ASN A 139 -5.30 -12.00 -5.29
N GLU A 140 -6.29 -12.67 -4.71
CA GLU A 140 -7.27 -13.45 -5.44
C GLU A 140 -8.65 -12.76 -5.40
N LYS A 141 -9.16 -12.37 -6.56
CA LYS A 141 -10.48 -11.74 -6.72
C LYS A 141 -11.21 -12.41 -7.88
N ASN A 142 -12.41 -12.92 -7.63
CA ASN A 142 -13.25 -13.59 -8.62
C ASN A 142 -12.53 -14.75 -9.36
N GLY A 143 -11.74 -15.54 -8.63
CA GLY A 143 -10.97 -16.66 -9.20
C GLY A 143 -9.77 -16.25 -10.07
N GLN A 144 -9.39 -14.98 -10.06
CA GLN A 144 -8.23 -14.45 -10.77
C GLN A 144 -7.19 -13.93 -9.79
N LYS A 145 -5.90 -14.11 -10.11
CA LYS A 145 -4.78 -13.60 -9.32
C LYS A 145 -4.24 -12.28 -9.87
N PHE A 146 -3.92 -11.35 -8.97
CA PHE A 146 -3.46 -10.01 -9.28
C PHE A 146 -2.23 -9.63 -8.44
N ALA A 147 -1.26 -8.98 -9.07
CA ALA A 147 -0.13 -8.32 -8.41
C ALA A 147 -0.55 -6.97 -7.77
N THR A 148 -1.47 -7.04 -6.84
CA THR A 148 -2.05 -5.88 -6.17
C THR A 148 -1.06 -5.24 -5.17
N VAL A 149 -1.14 -3.92 -4.97
CA VAL A 149 -0.33 -3.17 -3.99
C VAL A 149 -1.15 -2.05 -3.32
N PRO A 150 -0.93 -1.74 -2.03
CA PRO A 150 0.08 -2.34 -1.16
C PRO A 150 -0.33 -3.75 -0.69
N VAL A 151 0.66 -4.58 -0.36
CA VAL A 151 0.45 -5.78 0.47
C VAL A 151 1.33 -5.66 1.71
N ALA A 152 0.72 -5.67 2.89
CA ALA A 152 1.44 -5.63 4.17
C ALA A 152 1.30 -6.97 4.88
N VAL A 153 2.42 -7.64 5.15
CA VAL A 153 2.47 -8.97 5.77
C VAL A 153 3.13 -8.85 7.13
N PHE A 154 2.43 -9.29 8.17
CA PHE A 154 2.87 -9.23 9.55
C PHE A 154 3.41 -10.58 9.98
N PHE A 155 4.57 -10.56 10.65
CA PHE A 155 5.23 -11.76 11.13
C PHE A 155 5.58 -11.66 12.60
N THR A 156 5.73 -12.83 13.23
CA THR A 156 6.41 -12.97 14.52
C THR A 156 7.91 -12.65 14.40
N ARG A 157 8.62 -12.67 15.54
CA ARG A 157 10.08 -12.50 15.56
C ARG A 157 10.81 -13.52 14.68
N ASP A 158 10.31 -14.75 14.65
CA ASP A 158 10.92 -15.88 13.93
C ASP A 158 10.29 -16.11 12.54
N PHE A 159 9.67 -15.07 11.98
CA PHE A 159 9.10 -15.07 10.62
C PHE A 159 7.92 -16.02 10.39
N ALA A 160 7.20 -16.43 11.45
CA ALA A 160 5.89 -17.05 11.29
C ALA A 160 4.88 -15.97 10.85
N GLU A 161 4.16 -16.21 9.75
CA GLU A 161 3.16 -15.28 9.23
C GLU A 161 1.92 -15.25 10.12
N LEU A 162 1.49 -14.04 10.49
CA LEU A 162 0.32 -13.81 11.33
C LEU A 162 -0.88 -13.37 10.50
N TYR A 163 -0.68 -12.39 9.63
CA TYR A 163 -1.75 -11.76 8.86
C TYR A 163 -1.19 -11.04 7.63
N ARG A 164 -2.02 -10.90 6.59
CA ARG A 164 -1.73 -10.09 5.41
C ARG A 164 -2.90 -9.14 5.11
N TYR A 165 -2.58 -7.88 4.87
CA TYR A 165 -3.49 -6.83 4.43
C TYR A 165 -3.24 -6.50 2.96
N VAL A 166 -4.29 -6.44 2.14
CA VAL A 166 -4.18 -6.36 0.68
C VAL A 166 -5.00 -5.20 0.11
N GLU A 167 -4.31 -4.27 -0.55
CA GLU A 167 -4.83 -3.10 -1.28
C GLU A 167 -5.51 -2.00 -0.47
N TYR A 168 -6.63 -2.27 0.16
CA TYR A 168 -7.49 -1.27 0.80
C TYR A 168 -8.43 -1.94 1.82
N PRO A 169 -8.95 -1.21 2.83
CA PRO A 169 -9.81 -1.84 3.83
C PRO A 169 -11.10 -2.31 3.18
N THR A 170 -11.72 -3.34 3.75
CA THR A 170 -12.94 -3.96 3.24
C THR A 170 -14.06 -2.93 3.01
N ILE A 171 -14.16 -1.92 3.88
CA ILE A 171 -15.18 -0.85 3.78
C ILE A 171 -14.97 0.09 2.59
N TYR A 172 -13.76 0.17 2.02
CA TYR A 172 -13.46 1.04 0.90
C TYR A 172 -13.76 0.33 -0.43
N HIS A 173 -14.97 0.54 -0.95
CA HIS A 173 -15.38 0.04 -2.26
C HIS A 173 -14.79 0.89 -3.41
N LYS A 174 -13.47 0.84 -3.60
CA LYS A 174 -12.70 1.66 -4.54
C LYS A 174 -13.28 1.71 -5.96
N ASP A 175 -13.58 0.56 -6.55
CA ASP A 175 -14.09 0.46 -7.93
C ASP A 175 -15.40 1.23 -8.09
N ARG A 176 -16.29 1.17 -7.09
CA ARG A 176 -17.57 1.88 -7.08
C ARG A 176 -17.34 3.39 -6.96
N VAL A 177 -16.44 3.83 -6.08
CA VAL A 177 -16.13 5.24 -5.87
C VAL A 177 -15.46 5.83 -7.11
N LEU A 178 -14.37 5.24 -7.59
CA LEU A 178 -13.64 5.74 -8.76
C LEU A 178 -14.49 5.65 -10.04
N GLY A 179 -15.32 4.60 -10.17
CA GLY A 179 -16.28 4.48 -11.26
C GLY A 179 -17.30 5.61 -11.26
N ALA A 180 -17.81 6.01 -10.09
CA ALA A 180 -18.74 7.13 -9.98
C ALA A 180 -18.09 8.48 -10.36
N LEU A 181 -16.88 8.76 -9.89
CA LEU A 181 -16.16 10.00 -10.21
C LEU A 181 -15.86 10.12 -11.72
N ARG A 182 -15.55 8.99 -12.36
CA ARG A 182 -15.17 8.95 -13.78
C ARG A 182 -16.35 8.80 -14.73
N LYS A 183 -17.57 8.55 -14.23
CA LYS A 183 -18.75 8.35 -15.06
C LYS A 183 -19.06 9.63 -15.85
N ALA A 184 -19.29 9.50 -17.16
CA ALA A 184 -19.72 10.61 -18.01
C ALA A 184 -21.06 11.18 -17.52
N ARG A 185 -21.20 12.50 -17.55
CA ARG A 185 -22.47 13.20 -17.24
C ARG A 185 -23.16 13.64 -18.54
N PRO A 186 -24.50 13.80 -18.54
CA PRO A 186 -25.21 14.26 -19.72
C PRO A 186 -24.62 15.56 -20.28
N GLY A 187 -24.33 15.57 -21.58
CA GLY A 187 -23.77 16.73 -22.27
C GLY A 187 -22.25 16.91 -22.16
N GLU A 188 -21.53 16.06 -21.42
CA GLU A 188 -20.07 16.08 -21.43
C GLU A 188 -19.50 15.37 -22.66
N THR A 189 -18.45 15.97 -23.24
CA THR A 189 -17.52 15.28 -24.12
C THR A 189 -16.56 14.39 -23.31
N ASP A 190 -15.90 13.44 -23.97
CA ASP A 190 -14.89 12.57 -23.34
C ASP A 190 -13.77 13.36 -22.65
N GLU A 191 -13.31 14.46 -23.26
CA GLU A 191 -12.27 15.31 -22.70
C GLU A 191 -12.75 16.03 -21.44
N GLN A 192 -13.99 16.56 -21.46
CA GLN A 192 -14.61 17.17 -20.29
C GLN A 192 -14.81 16.15 -19.16
N THR A 193 -15.28 14.95 -19.46
CA THR A 193 -15.42 13.86 -18.48
C THR A 193 -14.09 13.48 -17.87
N LYS A 194 -13.02 13.30 -18.67
CA LYS A 194 -11.68 13.00 -18.16
C LYS A 194 -11.13 14.13 -17.29
N GLY A 195 -11.25 15.38 -17.76
CA GLY A 195 -10.78 16.55 -17.02
C GLY A 195 -11.50 16.74 -15.69
N ARG A 196 -12.82 16.56 -15.66
CA ARG A 196 -13.61 16.59 -14.42
C ARG A 196 -13.27 15.43 -13.50
N GLY A 197 -13.29 14.20 -14.02
CA GLY A 197 -13.01 13.00 -13.23
C GLY A 197 -11.63 13.07 -12.56
N GLY A 198 -10.63 13.61 -13.27
CA GLY A 198 -9.30 13.84 -12.70
C GLY A 198 -9.27 14.86 -11.57
N ARG A 199 -10.01 15.96 -11.69
CA ARG A 199 -10.17 16.95 -10.61
C ARG A 199 -10.89 16.35 -9.41
N GLU A 200 -11.97 15.60 -9.62
CA GLU A 200 -12.72 14.95 -8.53
C GLU A 200 -11.89 13.87 -7.81
N ILE A 201 -11.09 13.11 -8.55
CA ILE A 201 -10.12 12.17 -7.96
C ILE A 201 -9.07 12.94 -7.15
N ALA A 202 -8.55 14.06 -7.65
CA ALA A 202 -7.61 14.88 -6.89
C ALA A 202 -8.24 15.39 -5.58
N THR A 203 -9.48 15.92 -5.64
CA THR A 203 -10.25 16.31 -4.45
C THR A 203 -10.44 15.15 -3.49
N LEU A 204 -10.70 13.93 -3.97
CA LEU A 204 -10.82 12.76 -3.10
C LEU A 204 -9.50 12.46 -2.37
N LEU A 205 -8.36 12.48 -3.09
CA LEU A 205 -7.04 12.20 -2.53
C LEU A 205 -6.59 13.27 -1.51
N GLU A 206 -7.13 14.48 -1.59
CA GLU A 206 -6.91 15.58 -0.64
C GLU A 206 -7.97 15.62 0.47
N SER A 207 -9.04 14.85 0.34
CA SER A 207 -10.14 14.84 1.31
C SER A 207 -9.78 14.07 2.58
N PRO A 208 -10.48 14.33 3.70
CA PRO A 208 -10.32 13.55 4.93
C PRO A 208 -10.64 12.06 4.75
N PHE A 209 -11.43 11.67 3.74
CA PHE A 209 -11.80 10.27 3.52
C PHE A 209 -10.60 9.38 3.22
N PHE A 210 -9.55 9.95 2.64
CA PHE A 210 -8.31 9.22 2.39
C PHE A 210 -7.67 8.74 3.70
N ASP A 211 -7.71 9.57 4.75
CA ASP A 211 -7.27 9.21 6.10
C ASP A 211 -8.28 8.31 6.82
N VAL A 212 -9.58 8.55 6.65
CA VAL A 212 -10.63 7.66 7.20
C VAL A 212 -10.41 6.22 6.74
N TRP A 213 -10.12 6.01 5.46
CA TRP A 213 -9.84 4.66 4.94
C TRP A 213 -8.50 4.11 5.43
N ALA A 214 -7.47 4.94 5.59
CA ALA A 214 -6.22 4.49 6.20
C ALA A 214 -6.44 3.99 7.64
N HIS A 215 -7.22 4.73 8.45
CA HIS A 215 -7.60 4.32 9.80
C HIS A 215 -8.45 3.03 9.81
N ALA A 216 -9.37 2.87 8.86
CA ALA A 216 -10.12 1.63 8.71
C ALA A 216 -9.19 0.44 8.40
N GLY A 217 -8.17 0.64 7.56
CA GLY A 217 -7.14 -0.38 7.29
C GLY A 217 -6.34 -0.74 8.54
N VAL A 218 -5.92 0.25 9.32
CA VAL A 218 -5.24 0.01 10.61
C VAL A 218 -6.13 -0.76 11.58
N ALA A 219 -7.41 -0.41 11.69
CA ALA A 219 -8.35 -1.12 12.55
C ALA A 219 -8.52 -2.59 12.12
N GLU A 220 -8.69 -2.84 10.82
CA GLU A 220 -8.78 -4.20 10.25
C GLU A 220 -7.53 -5.02 10.58
N ILE A 221 -6.34 -4.46 10.38
CA ILE A 221 -5.06 -5.09 10.70
C ILE A 221 -4.97 -5.48 12.18
N ILE A 222 -5.21 -4.53 13.09
CA ILE A 222 -5.08 -4.77 14.53
C ILE A 222 -6.08 -5.82 15.01
N SER A 223 -7.33 -5.76 14.52
CA SER A 223 -8.35 -6.76 14.83
C SER A 223 -7.95 -8.15 14.34
N ALA A 224 -7.46 -8.28 13.10
CA ALA A 224 -7.04 -9.56 12.54
C ALA A 224 -5.82 -10.15 13.26
N LEU A 225 -4.87 -9.30 13.68
CA LEU A 225 -3.72 -9.73 14.48
C LEU A 225 -4.16 -10.25 15.86
N HIS A 226 -5.09 -9.57 16.51
CA HIS A 226 -5.67 -10.04 17.77
C HIS A 226 -6.39 -11.38 17.59
N GLU A 227 -7.25 -11.49 16.57
CA GLU A 227 -7.95 -12.75 16.24
C GLU A 227 -6.96 -13.88 16.03
N ARG A 228 -5.88 -13.65 15.27
CA ARG A 228 -4.84 -14.65 15.05
C ARG A 228 -4.20 -15.11 16.36
N LEU A 229 -3.90 -14.20 17.30
CA LEU A 229 -3.28 -14.56 18.58
C LEU A 229 -4.16 -15.45 19.44
N VAL A 230 -5.48 -15.25 19.42
CA VAL A 230 -6.42 -16.01 20.27
C VAL A 230 -6.90 -17.31 19.61
N THR A 231 -6.69 -17.47 18.31
CA THR A 231 -7.12 -18.65 17.53
C THR A 231 -5.95 -19.53 17.05
N ALA A 232 -4.70 -19.11 17.29
CA ALA A 232 -3.50 -19.83 16.87
C ALA A 232 -3.23 -21.13 17.62
#